data_AF-A0A9P5SI82-F1
#
_entry.id   AF-A0A9P5SI82-F1
#
_cell.length_a   1.000
_cell.length_b   1.000
_cell.length_c   1.000
_cell.angle_alpha   90.00
_cell.angle_beta   90.00
_cell.angle_gamma   90.00
#
_symmetry.space_group_name_H-M   'P 1'
#
loop_
_entity.id
_entity.type
_entity.pdbx_description
1 polymer ?
#
loop_
_entity_poly.entity_id
_entity_poly.type
_entity_poly.pdbx_seq_one_letter_code
_entity_poly.pdbx_strand_id
1 'polypeptide(L)'
;MTFPVRPLGQFKVKCASFRQPIEIGSFSYDEQRNFIMDDSQLKYYFPPDLSKPNNLSVNYDKYISRDLLVDEHIDALLDALICIRDKEDEEERINSKQQSDGGSSSHDPVGGANSDNKDPHPQQQHRASMTRADFVCYRGILTKIMCTPYTRNEPWELGATLYKGSM
;
A
#
# COMPACT_ATOMS: atom_id res chain seq x y z
N MET A 1 -3.83 5.14 38.31
CA MET A 1 -5.15 4.88 37.70
C MET A 1 -5.16 3.42 37.24
N THR A 2 -6.10 2.61 37.71
CA THR A 2 -6.15 1.16 37.44
C THR A 2 -7.03 0.91 36.22
N PHE A 3 -6.46 0.37 35.15
CA PHE A 3 -7.22 -0.01 33.95
C PHE A 3 -7.96 -1.32 34.23
N PRO A 4 -9.30 -1.38 34.12
CA PRO A 4 -10.03 -2.60 34.40
C PRO A 4 -9.70 -3.63 33.31
N VAL A 5 -8.99 -4.69 33.70
CA VAL A 5 -8.72 -5.85 32.84
C VAL A 5 -10.06 -6.53 32.55
N ARG A 6 -10.60 -6.29 31.35
CA ARG A 6 -11.84 -6.92 30.90
C ARG A 6 -11.55 -8.37 30.49
N PRO A 7 -12.47 -9.32 30.75
CA PRO A 7 -12.29 -10.70 30.33
C PRO A 7 -12.09 -10.81 28.82
N LEU A 8 -11.10 -11.61 28.38
CA LEU A 8 -10.82 -11.87 26.95
C LEU A 8 -12.03 -12.41 26.18
N GLY A 9 -13.02 -12.98 26.88
CA GLY A 9 -14.26 -13.48 26.29
C GLY A 9 -15.02 -12.44 25.46
N GLN A 10 -14.87 -11.14 25.72
CA GLN A 10 -15.51 -10.08 24.92
C GLN A 10 -14.99 -10.02 23.47
N PHE A 11 -13.76 -10.51 23.23
CA PHE A 11 -13.14 -10.56 21.91
C PHE A 11 -13.23 -11.95 21.27
N LYS A 12 -13.96 -12.89 21.88
CA LYS A 12 -14.25 -14.21 21.31
C LYS A 12 -15.35 -14.09 20.24
N VAL A 13 -15.09 -13.26 19.24
CA VAL A 13 -15.93 -13.07 18.06
C VAL A 13 -15.58 -14.10 17.00
N LYS A 14 -16.46 -14.28 16.00
CA LYS A 14 -16.13 -15.08 14.82
C LYS A 14 -14.91 -14.46 14.13
N CYS A 15 -14.01 -15.32 13.63
CA CYS A 15 -12.86 -14.87 12.85
C CYS A 15 -13.35 -14.00 11.68
N ALA A 16 -12.84 -12.78 11.58
CA ALA A 16 -13.17 -11.89 10.48
C ALA A 16 -12.56 -12.42 9.18
N SER A 17 -13.25 -12.21 8.05
CA SER A 17 -12.67 -12.51 6.75
C SER A 17 -11.46 -11.61 6.52
N PHE A 18 -10.30 -12.21 6.31
CA PHE A 18 -9.08 -11.48 5.99
C PHE A 18 -8.79 -11.62 4.50
N ARG A 19 -8.73 -10.48 3.79
CA ARG A 19 -8.38 -10.46 2.36
C ARG A 19 -6.90 -10.77 2.20
N GLN A 20 -6.53 -11.52 1.17
CA GLN A 20 -5.13 -11.75 0.82
C GLN A 20 -4.43 -10.40 0.55
N PRO A 21 -3.32 -10.09 1.23
CA PRO A 21 -2.55 -8.88 0.97
C PRO A 21 -2.01 -8.87 -0.46
N ILE A 22 -2.06 -7.70 -1.09
CA ILE A 22 -1.51 -7.45 -2.42
C ILE A 22 -0.55 -6.28 -2.29
N GLU A 23 0.64 -6.43 -2.85
CA GLU A 23 1.60 -5.34 -2.95
C GLU A 23 1.20 -4.41 -4.09
N ILE A 24 1.09 -3.11 -3.79
CA ILE A 24 0.77 -2.06 -4.76
C ILE A 24 1.98 -1.18 -5.10
N GLY A 25 3.05 -1.28 -4.32
CA GLY A 25 4.29 -0.55 -4.51
C GLY A 25 5.23 -0.68 -3.31
N SER A 26 6.48 -0.27 -3.52
CA SER A 26 7.55 -0.24 -2.53
C SER A 26 8.31 1.08 -2.61
N PHE A 27 8.92 1.47 -1.50
CA PHE A 27 9.82 2.62 -1.43
C PHE A 27 10.98 2.32 -0.48
N SER A 28 12.05 3.09 -0.63
CA SER A 28 13.30 2.96 0.10
C SER A 28 13.67 4.27 0.79
N TYR A 29 14.54 4.18 1.81
CA TYR A 29 15.19 5.32 2.43
C TYR A 29 16.70 5.25 2.18
N ASP A 30 17.31 6.32 1.66
CA ASP A 30 18.76 6.37 1.51
C ASP A 30 19.50 6.51 2.86
N GLU A 31 20.83 6.61 2.80
CA GLU A 31 21.69 6.81 3.97
C GLU A 31 21.37 8.10 4.74
N GLN A 32 20.80 9.10 4.06
CA GLN A 32 20.40 10.38 4.63
C GLN A 32 18.90 10.41 5.01
N ARG A 33 18.22 9.26 4.93
CA ARG A 33 16.81 9.08 5.27
C ARG A 33 15.84 9.84 4.35
N ASN A 34 16.24 10.08 3.11
CA ASN A 34 15.36 10.62 2.08
C ASN A 34 14.51 9.53 1.45
N PHE A 35 13.27 9.87 1.14
CA PHE A 35 12.34 9.01 0.42
C PHE A 35 12.80 8.79 -1.03
N ILE A 36 12.82 7.53 -1.47
CA ILE A 36 13.06 7.13 -2.85
C ILE A 36 12.00 6.11 -3.26
N MET A 37 11.31 6.35 -4.37
CA MET A 37 10.27 5.45 -4.90
C MET A 37 10.87 4.28 -5.68
N ASP A 38 11.66 3.43 -5.01
CA ASP A 38 12.29 2.22 -5.55
C ASP A 38 12.47 1.11 -4.50
N ASP A 39 13.08 -0.01 -4.90
CA ASP A 39 13.43 -1.16 -4.07
C ASP A 39 14.95 -1.25 -3.78
N SER A 40 15.69 -0.15 -3.91
CA SER A 40 17.16 -0.12 -3.79
C SER A 40 17.67 -0.61 -2.43
N GLN A 41 16.88 -0.48 -1.37
CA GLN A 41 17.22 -0.93 -0.02
C GLN A 41 16.68 -2.34 0.31
N LEU A 42 16.07 -3.03 -0.66
CA LEU A 42 15.59 -4.39 -0.49
C LEU A 42 16.79 -5.34 -0.35
N LYS A 43 16.85 -6.04 0.78
CA LYS A 43 17.91 -7.01 1.08
C LYS A 43 17.46 -8.42 0.72
N TYR A 44 18.39 -9.19 0.16
CA TYR A 44 18.16 -10.59 -0.16
C TYR A 44 18.58 -11.48 1.00
N TYR A 45 17.76 -12.49 1.27
CA TYR A 45 18.15 -13.52 2.22
C TYR A 45 19.35 -14.29 1.68
N PHE A 46 20.44 -14.29 2.45
CA PHE A 46 21.61 -15.11 2.19
C PHE A 46 21.80 -16.02 3.40
N PRO A 47 21.65 -17.36 3.26
CA PRO A 47 21.70 -18.26 4.40
C PRO A 47 23.08 -18.16 5.08
N PRO A 48 23.14 -17.95 6.40
CA PRO A 48 24.39 -17.82 7.10
C PRO A 48 25.12 -19.16 7.17
N ASP A 49 26.44 -19.11 7.12
CA ASP A 49 27.27 -20.27 7.43
C ASP A 49 27.18 -20.57 8.94
N LEU A 50 26.50 -21.66 9.28
CA LEU A 50 26.30 -22.08 10.67
C LEU A 50 27.52 -22.81 11.25
N SER A 51 28.56 -23.07 10.45
CA SER A 51 29.80 -23.70 10.93
C SER A 51 30.70 -22.73 11.72
N LYS A 52 30.49 -21.42 11.56
CA LYS A 52 31.26 -20.37 12.23
C LYS A 52 30.46 -19.73 13.37
N PRO A 53 31.13 -19.27 14.44
CA PRO A 53 30.46 -18.51 15.49
C PRO A 53 29.96 -17.16 14.94
N ASN A 54 28.65 -17.02 14.82
CA ASN A 54 28.00 -15.78 14.40
C ASN A 54 27.81 -14.85 15.61
N ASN A 55 28.82 -14.01 15.89
CA ASN A 55 28.78 -13.05 16.98
C ASN A 55 28.11 -11.72 16.55
N LEU A 56 26.93 -11.45 17.10
CA LEU A 56 26.13 -10.25 16.80
C LEU A 56 26.66 -8.95 17.44
N SER A 57 27.64 -9.04 18.35
CA SER A 57 28.23 -7.87 19.01
C SER A 57 29.43 -7.27 18.27
N VAL A 58 29.91 -7.92 17.21
CA VAL A 58 31.04 -7.43 16.41
C VAL A 58 30.67 -6.10 15.73
N ASN A 59 31.55 -5.10 15.82
CA ASN A 59 31.37 -3.72 15.30
C ASN A 59 30.21 -2.92 15.94
N TYR A 60 29.73 -3.29 17.13
CA TYR A 60 28.70 -2.50 17.83
C TYR A 60 29.13 -1.05 18.09
N ASP A 61 30.43 -0.81 18.27
CA ASP A 61 31.04 0.53 18.38
C ASP A 61 30.86 1.41 17.13
N LYS A 62 30.61 0.81 15.97
CA LYS A 62 30.38 1.50 14.68
C LYS A 62 28.90 1.57 14.31
N TYR A 63 28.01 1.18 15.22
CA TYR A 63 26.58 1.17 14.96
C TYR A 63 26.07 2.59 14.71
N ILE A 64 25.47 2.80 13.54
CA ILE A 64 24.76 4.03 13.20
C ILE A 64 23.31 3.84 13.64
N SER A 65 22.94 4.49 14.75
CA SER A 65 21.58 4.44 15.28
C SER A 65 20.65 5.36 14.50
N ARG A 66 19.42 4.90 14.27
CA ARG A 66 18.33 5.77 13.80
C ARG A 66 18.02 6.83 14.86
N ASP A 67 17.89 8.07 14.45
CA ASP A 67 17.39 9.14 15.31
C ASP A 67 15.91 8.90 15.63
N LEU A 68 15.62 8.65 16.91
CA LEU A 68 14.29 8.37 17.43
C LEU A 68 13.53 9.65 17.82
N LEU A 69 14.18 10.82 17.79
CA LEU A 69 13.54 12.10 18.10
C LEU A 69 12.81 12.69 16.91
N VAL A 70 13.17 12.26 15.69
CA VAL A 70 12.53 12.71 14.46
C VAL A 70 11.29 11.86 14.19
N ASP A 71 10.12 12.48 14.35
CA ASP A 71 8.84 11.90 13.94
C ASP A 71 8.72 11.97 12.40
N GLU A 72 8.70 10.80 11.75
CA GLU A 72 8.50 10.69 10.30
C GLU A 72 7.02 10.68 9.91
N HIS A 73 6.13 10.74 10.89
CA HIS A 73 4.69 10.66 10.71
C HIS A 73 4.33 9.56 9.72
N ILE A 74 3.37 9.80 8.81
CA ILE A 74 2.95 8.86 7.76
C ILE A 74 3.39 9.33 6.36
N ASP A 75 4.27 10.33 6.31
CA ASP A 75 4.52 11.14 5.13
C ASP A 75 5.04 10.30 3.96
N ALA A 76 6.06 9.48 4.18
CA ALA A 76 6.60 8.60 3.13
C ALA A 76 5.57 7.59 2.58
N LEU A 77 4.63 7.14 3.42
CA LEU A 77 3.56 6.26 2.95
C LEU A 77 2.55 7.04 2.09
N LEU A 78 2.24 8.29 2.44
CA LEU A 78 1.40 9.17 1.63
C LEU A 78 2.07 9.54 0.30
N ASP A 79 3.36 9.87 0.34
CA ASP A 79 4.16 10.18 -0.85
C ASP A 79 4.19 8.98 -1.81
N ALA A 80 4.41 7.76 -1.29
CA ALA A 80 4.33 6.55 -2.09
C ALA A 80 2.94 6.37 -2.74
N LEU A 81 1.86 6.59 -2.00
CA LEU A 81 0.49 6.50 -2.54
C LEU A 81 0.21 7.55 -3.62
N ILE A 82 0.73 8.78 -3.45
CA ILE A 82 0.64 9.83 -4.46
C ILE A 82 1.40 9.41 -5.72
N CYS A 83 2.65 8.94 -5.58
CA CYS A 83 3.44 8.47 -6.72
C CYS A 83 2.77 7.31 -7.47
N ILE A 84 2.14 6.37 -6.76
CA ILE A 84 1.42 5.26 -7.39
C ILE A 84 0.20 5.79 -8.17
N ARG A 85 -0.58 6.69 -7.57
CA ARG A 85 -1.76 7.27 -8.24
C ARG A 85 -1.38 8.10 -9.47
N ASP A 86 -0.32 8.89 -9.39
CA ASP A 86 0.14 9.70 -10.52
C ASP A 86 0.58 8.82 -11.70
N LYS A 87 1.24 7.68 -11.41
CA LYS A 87 1.58 6.68 -12.43
C LYS A 87 0.34 6.01 -13.04
N GLU A 88 -0.67 5.67 -12.23
CA GLU A 88 -1.95 5.16 -12.74
C GLU A 88 -2.59 6.16 -13.72
N ASP A 89 -2.66 7.44 -13.35
CA ASP A 89 -3.25 8.50 -14.17
C ASP A 89 -2.47 8.73 -15.49
N GLU A 90 -1.13 8.63 -15.46
CA GLU A 90 -0.30 8.73 -16.65
C GLU A 90 -0.50 7.55 -17.61
N GLU A 91 -0.55 6.32 -17.09
CA GLU A 91 -0.80 5.12 -17.88
C GLU A 91 -2.17 5.16 -18.57
N GLU A 92 -3.20 5.64 -17.87
CA GLU A 92 -4.54 5.82 -18.44
C GLU A 92 -4.54 6.85 -19.59
N ARG A 93 -3.84 7.98 -19.42
CA ARG A 93 -3.70 8.99 -20.47
C ARG A 93 -2.97 8.47 -21.70
N ILE A 94 -1.91 7.67 -21.53
CA ILE A 94 -1.17 7.08 -22.64
C ILE A 94 -2.06 6.08 -23.41
N ASN A 95 -2.79 5.23 -22.69
CA ASN A 95 -3.66 4.21 -23.30
C ASN A 95 -4.81 4.85 -24.10
N SER A 96 -5.39 5.96 -23.63
CA SER A 96 -6.45 6.69 -24.35
C SER A 96 -6.00 7.32 -25.68
N LYS A 97 -4.72 7.70 -25.83
CA LYS A 97 -4.20 8.34 -27.05
C LYS A 97 -3.90 7.35 -28.18
N GLN A 98 -3.58 6.09 -27.87
CA GLN A 98 -3.29 5.07 -28.87
C GLN A 98 -4.54 4.57 -29.60
N GLN A 99 -5.74 4.80 -29.06
CA GLN A 99 -7.01 4.43 -29.71
C GLN A 99 -7.54 5.45 -30.73
N SER A 100 -6.99 6.67 -30.80
CA SER A 100 -7.51 7.74 -31.67
C SER A 100 -6.81 7.91 -33.02
N ASP A 101 -5.66 7.29 -33.27
CA ASP A 101 -4.82 7.53 -34.48
C ASP A 101 -4.89 6.43 -35.56
N GLY A 102 -5.88 5.54 -35.49
CA GLY A 102 -5.99 4.34 -36.35
C GLY A 102 -7.00 4.38 -37.51
N GLY A 103 -7.45 5.55 -37.98
CA GLY A 103 -8.53 5.61 -38.99
C GLY A 103 -8.39 6.68 -40.07
N SER A 104 -7.74 6.34 -41.19
CA SER A 104 -8.00 6.99 -42.49
C SER A 104 -7.54 6.12 -43.67
N SER A 105 -8.50 5.46 -44.33
CA SER A 105 -8.53 5.36 -45.80
C SER A 105 -9.94 4.99 -46.26
N SER A 106 -10.43 5.77 -47.21
CA SER A 106 -11.82 5.96 -47.59
C SER A 106 -12.25 5.01 -48.72
N HIS A 107 -13.45 4.42 -48.61
CA HIS A 107 -14.25 4.00 -49.76
C HIS A 107 -15.74 3.90 -49.35
N ASP A 108 -16.59 4.68 -50.01
CA ASP A 108 -18.06 4.68 -49.92
C ASP A 108 -18.67 4.31 -51.30
N PRO A 109 -19.99 4.03 -51.42
CA PRO A 109 -20.81 3.09 -50.65
C PRO A 109 -21.72 2.22 -51.58
N VAL A 110 -22.59 1.37 -51.02
CA VAL A 110 -24.03 1.21 -51.36
C VAL A 110 -24.57 -0.15 -50.89
N GLY A 111 -25.66 -0.12 -50.11
CA GLY A 111 -26.76 -1.07 -50.22
C GLY A 111 -27.10 -1.90 -48.99
N GLY A 112 -28.34 -1.75 -48.51
CA GLY A 112 -29.08 -2.84 -47.85
C GLY A 112 -29.46 -2.60 -46.40
N ALA A 113 -30.77 -2.41 -46.17
CA ALA A 113 -31.41 -2.39 -44.86
C ALA A 113 -31.35 -3.75 -44.14
N ASN A 114 -31.15 -3.75 -42.81
CA ASN A 114 -32.00 -4.53 -41.91
C ASN A 114 -31.85 -4.15 -40.43
N SER A 115 -32.98 -4.31 -39.74
CA SER A 115 -33.22 -4.14 -38.32
C SER A 115 -32.46 -5.16 -37.47
N ASP A 116 -31.86 -4.69 -36.38
CA ASP A 116 -31.82 -5.33 -35.05
C ASP A 116 -30.99 -4.45 -34.12
N ASN A 117 -31.66 -3.56 -33.37
CA ASN A 117 -31.03 -2.78 -32.32
C ASN A 117 -30.57 -3.72 -31.20
N LYS A 118 -29.28 -4.05 -31.19
CA LYS A 118 -28.55 -4.35 -29.95
C LYS A 118 -27.78 -3.10 -29.59
N ASP A 119 -28.29 -2.37 -28.62
CA ASP A 119 -27.59 -1.26 -28.00
C ASP A 119 -26.17 -1.72 -27.62
N PRO A 120 -25.10 -1.15 -28.21
CA PRO A 120 -23.77 -1.32 -27.66
C PRO A 120 -23.69 -0.39 -26.46
N HIS A 121 -24.13 -0.86 -25.29
CA HIS A 121 -23.78 -0.20 -24.05
C HIS A 121 -22.25 -0.27 -23.94
N PRO A 122 -21.51 0.86 -23.96
CA PRO A 122 -20.11 0.82 -23.62
C PRO A 122 -20.05 0.47 -22.15
N GLN A 123 -19.80 -0.81 -21.85
CA GLN A 123 -19.42 -1.25 -20.53
C GLN A 123 -18.04 -0.67 -20.26
N GLN A 124 -18.01 0.60 -19.89
CA GLN A 124 -16.83 1.25 -19.36
C GLN A 124 -16.58 0.63 -17.99
N GLN A 125 -15.90 -0.53 -18.00
CA GLN A 125 -15.39 -1.18 -16.80
C GLN A 125 -14.40 -0.22 -16.16
N HIS A 126 -14.89 0.66 -15.28
CA HIS A 126 -14.05 1.47 -14.42
C HIS A 126 -13.26 0.50 -13.54
N ARG A 127 -12.00 0.27 -13.92
CA ARG A 127 -11.06 -0.49 -13.12
C ARG A 127 -10.93 0.22 -11.78
N ALA A 128 -11.12 -0.50 -10.67
CA ALA A 128 -10.94 0.10 -9.35
C ALA A 128 -9.47 0.52 -9.19
N SER A 129 -9.21 1.80 -8.86
CA SER A 129 -7.84 2.28 -8.56
C SER A 129 -7.21 1.44 -7.45
N MET A 130 -5.94 1.09 -7.61
CA MET A 130 -5.23 0.25 -6.64
C MET A 130 -4.99 0.97 -5.31
N THR A 131 -5.06 2.30 -5.30
CA THR A 131 -4.83 3.15 -4.12
C THR A 131 -6.07 3.37 -3.25
N ARG A 132 -7.24 2.86 -3.65
CA ARG A 132 -8.48 3.03 -2.88
C ARG A 132 -8.44 2.18 -1.61
N ALA A 133 -8.43 2.85 -0.45
CA ALA A 133 -8.45 2.21 0.87
C ALA A 133 -9.36 2.94 1.87
N ASP A 134 -9.94 2.21 2.81
CA ASP A 134 -10.71 2.79 3.92
C ASP A 134 -9.81 3.31 5.05
N PHE A 135 -8.67 2.66 5.26
CA PHE A 135 -7.69 3.01 6.28
C PHE A 135 -6.27 3.02 5.71
N VAL A 136 -5.49 4.05 6.05
CA VAL A 136 -4.08 4.17 5.67
C VAL A 136 -3.24 4.34 6.93
N CYS A 137 -2.42 3.33 7.25
CA CYS A 137 -1.52 3.38 8.41
C CYS A 137 -0.35 2.42 8.24
N TYR A 138 0.72 2.61 9.02
CA TYR A 138 1.78 1.62 9.09
C TYR A 138 1.30 0.33 9.76
N ARG A 139 1.85 -0.79 9.30
CA ARG A 139 1.62 -2.13 9.87
C ARG A 139 1.83 -2.19 11.39
N GLY A 140 2.75 -1.39 11.93
CA GLY A 140 2.98 -1.30 13.38
C GLY A 140 1.73 -0.88 14.16
N ILE A 141 0.92 0.03 13.62
CA ILE A 141 -0.34 0.48 14.26
C ILE A 141 -1.37 -0.65 14.28
N LEU A 142 -1.58 -1.33 13.15
CA LEU A 142 -2.47 -2.50 13.10
C LEU A 142 -2.03 -3.59 14.07
N THR A 143 -0.71 -3.81 14.21
CA THR A 143 -0.15 -4.76 15.18
C THR A 143 -0.50 -4.34 16.61
N LYS A 144 -0.35 -3.07 16.97
CA LYS A 144 -0.75 -2.55 18.29
C LYS A 144 -2.23 -2.78 18.56
N ILE A 145 -3.11 -2.47 17.60
CA ILE A 145 -4.56 -2.69 17.72
C ILE A 145 -4.87 -4.18 17.94
N MET A 146 -4.30 -5.07 17.11
CA MET A 146 -4.52 -6.51 17.20
C MET A 146 -3.97 -7.14 18.48
N CYS A 147 -2.84 -6.61 18.99
CA CYS A 147 -2.21 -7.09 20.21
C CYS A 147 -2.80 -6.47 21.49
N THR A 148 -3.58 -5.39 21.39
CA THR A 148 -4.15 -4.68 22.55
C THR A 148 -4.89 -5.57 23.55
N PRO A 149 -5.68 -6.59 23.14
CA PRO A 149 -6.31 -7.50 24.10
C PRO A 149 -5.31 -8.29 24.97
N TYR A 150 -4.07 -8.48 24.49
CA TYR A 150 -3.05 -9.31 25.11
C TYR A 150 -1.94 -8.49 25.80
N THR A 151 -1.71 -7.26 25.35
CA THR A 151 -0.72 -6.34 25.93
C THR A 151 -1.24 -5.76 27.24
N ARG A 152 -0.51 -5.98 28.34
CA ARG A 152 -0.95 -5.54 29.68
C ARG A 152 -0.24 -4.29 30.20
N ASN A 153 0.97 -4.00 29.72
CA ASN A 153 1.87 -3.04 30.35
C ASN A 153 2.52 -2.02 29.39
N GLU A 154 2.05 -1.92 28.15
CA GLU A 154 2.58 -0.96 27.18
C GLU A 154 1.45 -0.03 26.71
N PRO A 155 1.38 1.21 27.22
CA PRO A 155 0.42 2.19 26.73
C PRO A 155 0.81 2.63 25.30
N TRP A 156 -0.19 2.93 24.48
CA TRP A 156 0.00 3.47 23.15
C TRP A 156 -1.11 4.47 22.81
N GLU A 157 -0.77 5.42 21.95
CA GLU A 157 -1.67 6.45 21.44
C GLU A 157 -1.72 6.38 19.91
N LEU A 158 -2.82 6.86 19.33
CA LEU A 158 -3.04 6.90 17.89
C LEU A 158 -3.81 8.17 17.53
N GLY A 159 -3.20 9.01 16.69
CA GLY A 159 -3.91 10.06 15.97
C GLY A 159 -4.62 9.48 14.75
N ALA A 160 -5.87 9.87 14.52
CA ALA A 160 -6.65 9.45 13.36
C ALA A 160 -7.32 10.67 12.71
N THR A 161 -7.27 10.75 11.38
CA THR A 161 -7.80 11.87 10.61
C THR A 161 -8.60 11.35 9.42
N LEU A 162 -9.90 11.66 9.37
CA LEU A 162 -10.72 11.32 8.21
C LEU A 162 -10.49 12.34 7.07
N TYR A 163 -10.03 11.86 5.92
CA TYR A 163 -9.77 12.68 4.73
C TYR A 163 -10.30 11.99 3.47
N LYS A 164 -11.19 12.67 2.72
CA LYS A 164 -11.78 12.17 1.45
C LYS A 164 -12.37 10.75 1.51
N GLY A 165 -12.88 10.34 2.67
CA GLY A 165 -13.47 9.01 2.89
C GLY A 165 -12.49 7.93 3.32
N SER A 166 -11.20 8.25 3.48
CA SER A 166 -10.18 7.37 4.04
C SER A 166 -9.72 7.90 5.41
N MET A 167 -9.47 7.01 6.36
CA MET A 167 -9.01 7.33 7.73
C MET A 167 -7.55 6.96 7.96
#